data_AF-A0A7W1M3N8-F1
#
_entry.id   AF-A0A7W1M3N8-F1
#
_cell.length_a   1.000
_cell.length_b   1.000
_cell.length_c   1.000
_cell.angle_alpha   90.00
_cell.angle_beta   90.00
_cell.angle_gamma   90.00
#
_symmetry.space_group_name_H-M   'P 1'
#
loop_
_entity.id
_entity.type
_entity.pdbx_description
1 polymer ?
#
loop_
_entity_poly.entity_id
_entity_poly.type
_entity_poly.pdbx_seq_one_letter_code
_entity_poly.pdbx_strand_id
1 'polypeptide(L)'
;MSRIAITLDEHALAELTRRAQANSEPIARTAARFVRDGLLSTQATQPNASELTPPAGAAPPPSESTGRPGWLEPTDNHETWRRELWAAVSALTERYPQVFSQLTADWYTSRQLVESLAALNTWRSQLDAGQTTDPRAELLFHDRLEILERQLTHNNDPTTARFTGGPPPSEWVT
;
A
#
# COMPACT_ATOMS: atom_id res chain seq x y z
N MET A 1 -16.11 28.09 -13.75
CA MET A 1 -16.08 26.68 -14.22
C MET A 1 -14.65 26.35 -14.59
N SER A 2 -14.03 25.39 -13.90
CA SER A 2 -12.65 24.98 -14.19
C SER A 2 -12.66 23.92 -15.29
N ARG A 3 -11.79 24.07 -16.30
CA ARG A 3 -11.65 23.14 -17.41
C ARG A 3 -10.33 22.40 -17.25
N ILE A 4 -10.37 21.08 -17.32
CA ILE A 4 -9.21 20.20 -17.23
C ILE A 4 -9.09 19.47 -18.58
N ALA A 5 -7.87 19.39 -19.12
CA ALA A 5 -7.56 18.58 -20.29
C ALA A 5 -6.99 17.25 -19.80
N ILE A 6 -7.59 16.14 -20.22
CA ILE A 6 -7.16 14.79 -19.89
C ILE A 6 -6.75 14.12 -21.20
N THR A 7 -5.53 13.59 -21.27
CA THR A 7 -5.08 12.79 -22.39
C THR A 7 -5.54 11.36 -22.19
N LEU A 8 -6.29 10.83 -23.16
CA LEU A 8 -6.74 9.45 -23.18
C LEU A 8 -5.92 8.69 -24.22
N ASP A 9 -5.67 7.41 -23.98
CA ASP A 9 -5.20 6.52 -25.05
C ASP A 9 -6.29 6.29 -26.10
N GLU A 10 -5.89 5.85 -27.29
CA GLU A 10 -6.79 5.66 -28.44
C GLU A 10 -7.93 4.68 -28.13
N HIS A 11 -7.66 3.62 -27.35
CA HIS A 11 -8.66 2.63 -26.98
C HIS A 11 -9.67 3.19 -25.98
N ALA A 12 -9.23 3.95 -24.97
CA ALA A 12 -10.12 4.61 -24.02
C ALA A 12 -10.99 5.68 -24.70
N LEU A 13 -10.47 6.40 -25.70
CA LEU A 13 -11.23 7.37 -26.48
C LEU A 13 -12.28 6.69 -27.36
N ALA A 14 -11.95 5.57 -28.01
CA ALA A 14 -12.90 4.78 -28.77
C ALA A 14 -14.04 4.25 -27.90
N GLU A 15 -13.72 3.77 -26.70
CA GLU A 15 -14.72 3.30 -25.73
C GLU A 15 -15.65 4.40 -25.22
N LEU A 16 -15.08 5.56 -24.89
CA LEU A 16 -15.85 6.71 -24.45
C LEU A 16 -16.81 7.18 -25.56
N THR A 17 -16.32 7.21 -26.80
CA THR A 17 -17.11 7.60 -27.99
C THR A 17 -18.25 6.62 -28.23
N ARG A 18 -17.97 5.32 -28.19
CA ARG A 18 -18.97 4.25 -28.34
C ARG A 18 -20.08 4.34 -27.30
N ARG A 19 -19.73 4.61 -26.04
CA ARG A 19 -20.70 4.74 -24.93
C ARG A 19 -21.50 6.03 -24.99
N ALA A 20 -20.90 7.12 -25.47
CA ALA A 20 -21.60 8.39 -25.69
C ALA A 20 -22.66 8.25 -26.79
N GLN A 21 -22.30 7.55 -27.89
CA GLN A 21 -23.23 7.24 -28.99
C GLN A 21 -24.38 6.34 -28.54
N ALA A 22 -24.10 5.30 -27.76
CA ALA A 22 -25.14 4.39 -27.24
C ALA A 22 -26.19 5.09 -26.37
N ASN A 23 -25.79 6.15 -25.65
CA ASN A 23 -26.68 6.92 -24.78
C ASN A 23 -27.17 8.24 -25.42
N SER A 24 -26.85 8.50 -26.70
CA SER A 24 -27.16 9.75 -27.41
C SER A 24 -26.74 11.02 -26.66
N GLU A 25 -25.59 10.96 -25.98
CA GLU A 25 -25.04 12.07 -25.19
C GLU A 25 -23.74 12.63 -25.80
N PRO A 26 -23.41 13.92 -25.55
CA PRO A 26 -22.12 14.47 -25.94
C PRO A 26 -20.97 13.78 -25.17
N ILE A 27 -19.92 13.40 -25.88
CA ILE A 27 -18.72 12.72 -25.34
C ILE A 27 -18.18 13.44 -24.08
N ALA A 28 -18.14 14.78 -24.09
CA ALA A 28 -17.67 15.57 -22.95
C ALA A 28 -18.55 15.41 -21.69
N ARG A 29 -19.87 15.24 -21.86
CA ARG A 29 -20.81 15.04 -20.75
C ARG A 29 -20.69 13.64 -20.18
N THR A 30 -20.54 12.65 -21.06
CA THR A 30 -20.29 11.26 -20.69
C THR A 30 -18.95 11.12 -19.96
N ALA A 31 -17.88 11.77 -20.45
CA ALA A 31 -16.57 11.81 -19.78
C ALA A 31 -16.64 12.45 -18.39
N ALA A 32 -17.28 13.61 -18.29
CA ALA A 32 -17.47 14.30 -17.01
C ALA A 32 -18.30 13.48 -16.02
N ARG A 33 -19.27 12.69 -16.51
CA ARG A 33 -20.03 11.74 -15.68
C ARG A 33 -19.15 10.60 -15.20
N PHE A 34 -18.37 9.96 -16.07
CA PHE A 34 -17.45 8.88 -15.69
C PHE A 34 -16.40 9.33 -14.66
N VAL A 35 -15.80 10.50 -14.86
CA VAL A 35 -14.82 11.04 -13.90
C VAL A 35 -15.51 11.34 -12.56
N ARG A 36 -16.70 11.93 -12.57
CA ARG A 36 -17.46 12.23 -11.35
C ARG A 36 -17.89 10.96 -10.63
N ASP A 37 -18.44 9.98 -11.34
CA ASP A 37 -18.90 8.72 -10.78
C ASP A 37 -17.72 7.91 -10.25
N GLY A 38 -16.57 7.88 -10.94
CA GLY A 38 -15.35 7.25 -10.42
C GLY A 38 -14.81 7.92 -9.15
N LEU A 39 -14.88 9.25 -9.08
CA LEU A 39 -14.51 10.02 -7.88
C LEU A 39 -15.50 9.89 -6.72
N LEU A 40 -16.78 9.58 -6.99
CA LEU A 40 -17.83 9.40 -5.98
C LEU A 40 -17.97 7.94 -5.53
N SER A 41 -17.80 6.97 -6.44
CA SER A 41 -17.81 5.53 -6.12
C SER A 41 -16.60 5.09 -5.32
N THR A 42 -15.46 5.76 -5.47
CA THR A 42 -14.31 5.60 -4.56
C THR A 42 -14.60 6.12 -3.14
N GLN A 43 -15.66 6.90 -2.94
CA GLN A 43 -16.10 7.40 -1.64
C GLN A 43 -17.28 6.63 -1.03
N ALA A 44 -18.02 5.82 -1.81
CA ALA A 44 -19.33 5.29 -1.39
C ALA A 44 -19.40 3.77 -1.14
N THR A 45 -18.32 3.00 -1.34
CA THR A 45 -18.35 1.54 -1.19
C THR A 45 -17.67 1.08 0.09
N GLN A 46 -18.39 1.11 1.21
CA GLN A 46 -18.26 0.12 2.30
C GLN A 46 -19.64 -0.10 2.96
N PRO A 47 -20.29 -1.26 2.76
CA PRO A 47 -21.38 -1.71 3.60
C PRO A 47 -20.89 -2.70 4.68
N ASN A 48 -21.35 -2.45 5.90
CA ASN A 48 -21.28 -3.32 7.09
C ASN A 48 -22.05 -4.64 6.89
N ALA A 49 -21.51 -5.74 7.42
CA ALA A 49 -22.28 -6.77 8.14
C ALA A 49 -21.33 -7.65 8.98
N SER A 50 -21.51 -7.58 10.30
CA SER A 50 -20.94 -8.48 11.31
C SER A 50 -21.37 -9.94 11.09
N GLU A 51 -20.53 -10.93 11.42
CA GLU A 51 -20.55 -11.67 12.70
C GLU A 51 -19.70 -12.98 12.68
N LEU A 52 -19.03 -13.25 13.81
CA LEU A 52 -18.62 -14.56 14.39
C LEU A 52 -17.26 -15.23 14.03
N THR A 53 -16.30 -15.01 14.94
CA THR A 53 -15.37 -15.98 15.60
C THR A 53 -14.12 -16.49 14.84
N PRO A 54 -12.91 -16.58 15.48
CA PRO A 54 -11.63 -16.54 14.77
C PRO A 54 -10.92 -17.91 14.61
N PRO A 55 -10.05 -18.09 13.60
CA PRO A 55 -8.92 -19.00 13.68
C PRO A 55 -7.60 -18.24 13.87
N ALA A 56 -6.70 -18.85 14.64
CA ALA A 56 -5.34 -18.41 14.91
C ALA A 56 -4.56 -18.12 13.62
N GLY A 57 -3.84 -16.99 13.59
CA GLY A 57 -2.98 -16.59 12.47
C GLY A 57 -3.42 -15.34 11.71
N ALA A 58 -4.48 -14.66 12.14
CA ALA A 58 -4.93 -13.42 11.53
C ALA A 58 -4.10 -12.22 12.00
N ALA A 59 -3.61 -11.44 11.03
CA ALA A 59 -3.12 -10.08 11.25
C ALA A 59 -4.13 -9.26 12.06
N PRO A 60 -3.68 -8.34 12.93
CA PRO A 60 -4.57 -7.52 13.74
C PRO A 60 -5.52 -6.73 12.82
N PRO A 61 -6.81 -6.57 13.21
CA PRO A 61 -7.75 -5.81 12.40
C PRO A 61 -7.26 -4.35 12.30
N PRO A 62 -7.47 -3.68 11.15
CA PRO A 62 -7.21 -2.26 11.05
C PRO A 62 -8.07 -1.56 12.12
N SER A 63 -7.42 -0.88 13.08
CA SER A 63 -8.14 -0.08 14.06
C SER A 63 -9.06 0.90 13.34
N GLU A 64 -10.36 0.76 13.58
CA GLU A 64 -11.33 1.80 13.30
C GLU A 64 -11.03 2.99 14.23
N SER A 65 -10.12 3.87 13.80
CA SER A 65 -9.96 5.18 14.43
C SER A 65 -9.42 6.21 13.42
N THR A 66 -10.27 7.19 13.13
CA THR A 66 -9.93 8.55 12.68
C THR A 66 -9.10 8.71 11.40
N GLY A 67 -9.62 8.28 10.24
CA GLY A 67 -9.22 8.83 8.91
C GLY A 67 -7.74 8.67 8.51
N ARG A 68 -6.92 8.03 9.34
CA ARG A 68 -5.49 7.85 9.14
C ARG A 68 -5.23 6.42 8.69
N PRO A 69 -4.42 6.20 7.64
CA PRO A 69 -4.06 4.87 7.21
C PRO A 69 -3.40 4.07 8.35
N GLY A 70 -3.87 2.85 8.62
CA GLY A 70 -3.36 2.01 9.72
C GLY A 70 -1.88 1.59 9.60
N TRP A 71 -1.26 1.79 8.44
CA TRP A 71 0.18 1.60 8.24
C TRP A 71 1.01 2.80 8.70
N LEU A 72 0.39 3.92 9.08
CA LEU A 72 1.10 5.03 9.70
C LEU A 72 1.11 4.85 11.22
N GLU A 73 2.25 5.19 11.83
CA GLU A 73 2.43 5.11 13.29
C GLU A 73 1.35 5.93 14.02
N PRO A 74 0.51 5.30 14.85
CA PRO A 74 -0.58 5.99 15.56
C PRO A 74 -0.03 6.94 16.62
N THR A 75 -0.83 7.94 17.01
CA THR A 75 -0.47 8.90 18.07
C THR A 75 -0.54 8.28 19.47
N ASP A 76 -1.32 7.22 19.60
CA ASP A 76 -1.55 6.40 20.77
C ASP A 76 -1.17 4.95 20.46
N ASN A 77 -0.76 4.18 21.46
CA ASN A 77 -0.40 2.76 21.30
C ASN A 77 0.77 2.51 20.30
N HIS A 78 1.73 3.44 20.22
CA HIS A 78 2.89 3.31 19.34
C HIS A 78 3.70 2.04 19.61
N GLU A 79 3.82 1.60 20.87
CA GLU A 79 4.59 0.39 21.21
C GLU A 79 4.06 -0.87 20.50
N THR A 80 2.74 -1.06 20.47
CA THR A 80 2.11 -2.22 19.85
C THR A 80 2.32 -2.18 18.34
N TRP A 81 2.05 -1.01 17.73
CA TRP A 81 2.26 -0.81 16.29
C TRP A 81 3.71 -1.05 15.88
N ARG A 82 4.68 -0.58 16.68
CA ARG A 82 6.11 -0.74 16.41
C ARG A 82 6.57 -2.20 16.50
N ARG A 83 6.01 -2.99 17.43
CA ARG A 83 6.26 -4.44 17.51
C ARG A 83 5.67 -5.18 16.32
N GLU A 84 4.44 -4.84 15.95
CA GLU A 84 3.76 -5.44 14.80
C GLU A 84 4.50 -5.14 13.50
N LEU A 85 4.92 -3.87 13.29
CA LEU A 85 5.72 -3.49 12.14
C LEU A 85 7.05 -4.24 12.10
N TRP A 86 7.73 -4.40 13.23
CA TRP A 86 8.99 -5.13 13.28
C TRP A 86 8.82 -6.59 12.86
N ALA A 87 7.79 -7.27 13.37
CA ALA A 87 7.47 -8.65 12.99
C ALA A 87 7.13 -8.75 11.49
N ALA A 88 6.36 -7.79 10.98
CA ALA A 88 6.02 -7.66 9.57
C ALA A 88 7.24 -7.47 8.66
N VAL A 89 8.15 -6.57 9.00
CA VAL A 89 9.40 -6.36 8.25
C VAL A 89 10.26 -7.61 8.29
N SER A 90 10.34 -8.29 9.43
CA SER A 90 11.05 -9.57 9.55
C SER A 90 10.47 -10.61 8.58
N ALA A 91 9.14 -10.76 8.53
CA ALA A 91 8.48 -11.67 7.60
C ALA A 91 8.71 -11.30 6.12
N LEU A 92 8.74 -10.01 5.78
CA LEU A 92 9.08 -9.55 4.43
C LEU A 92 10.53 -9.88 4.07
N THR A 93 11.47 -9.72 5.01
CA THR A 93 12.88 -10.07 4.76
C THR A 93 13.09 -11.56 4.53
N GLU A 94 12.33 -12.41 5.22
CA GLU A 94 12.33 -13.86 4.99
C GLU A 94 11.74 -14.22 3.63
N ARG A 95 10.69 -13.52 3.19
CA ARG A 95 10.03 -13.78 1.90
C ARG A 95 10.82 -13.25 0.69
N TYR A 96 11.52 -12.13 0.84
CA TYR A 96 12.25 -11.46 -0.23
C TYR A 96 13.72 -11.18 0.15
N PRO A 97 14.53 -12.22 0.45
CA PRO A 97 15.86 -12.05 1.03
C PRO A 97 16.83 -11.26 0.13
N GLN A 98 16.68 -11.34 -1.19
CA GLN A 98 17.55 -10.61 -2.13
C GLN A 98 17.35 -9.09 -2.02
N VAL A 99 16.09 -8.64 -2.04
CA VAL A 99 15.70 -7.22 -1.95
C VAL A 99 16.16 -6.61 -0.63
N PHE A 100 16.01 -7.34 0.47
CA PHE A 100 16.32 -6.86 1.82
C PHE A 100 17.76 -7.15 2.27
N SER A 101 18.60 -7.73 1.41
CA SER A 101 19.99 -8.07 1.73
C SER A 101 20.83 -6.84 2.14
N GLN A 102 20.47 -5.66 1.63
CA GLN A 102 21.16 -4.40 1.93
C GLN A 102 20.48 -3.59 3.04
N LEU A 103 19.39 -4.08 3.64
CA LEU A 103 18.73 -3.40 4.75
C LEU A 103 19.67 -3.31 5.95
N THR A 104 19.85 -2.10 6.48
CA THR A 104 20.70 -1.86 7.65
C THR A 104 19.97 -2.23 8.94
N ALA A 105 20.70 -2.59 9.99
CA ALA A 105 20.11 -2.96 11.28
C ALA A 105 19.38 -1.79 11.98
N ASP A 106 19.75 -0.56 11.64
CA ASP A 106 19.22 0.70 12.17
C ASP A 106 18.15 1.34 11.27
N TRP A 107 17.54 0.56 10.36
CA TRP A 107 16.53 1.03 9.40
C TRP A 107 15.39 1.85 10.03
N TYR A 108 15.07 1.57 11.29
CA TYR A 108 14.00 2.20 12.05
C TYR A 108 14.29 3.65 12.46
N THR A 109 15.54 4.11 12.33
CA THR A 109 15.94 5.50 12.60
C THR A 109 15.44 6.47 11.52
N SER A 110 15.23 5.97 10.29
CA SER A 110 14.72 6.77 9.17
C SER A 110 13.21 6.67 9.09
N ARG A 111 12.52 7.75 9.45
CA ARG A 111 11.05 7.83 9.39
C ARG A 111 10.52 7.51 7.98
N GLN A 112 11.17 8.00 6.93
CA GLN A 112 10.76 7.75 5.56
C GLN A 112 10.83 6.25 5.21
N LEU A 113 11.87 5.56 5.68
CA LEU A 113 12.05 4.13 5.45
C LEU A 113 11.01 3.33 6.24
N VAL A 114 10.79 3.67 7.52
CA VAL A 114 9.74 3.08 8.36
C VAL A 114 8.37 3.17 7.69
N GLU A 115 7.96 4.36 7.24
CA GLU A 115 6.66 4.56 6.58
C GLU A 115 6.57 3.79 5.26
N SER A 116 7.66 3.72 4.50
CA SER A 116 7.71 2.96 3.24
C SER A 116 7.58 1.45 3.47
N LEU A 117 8.26 0.92 4.48
CA LEU A 117 8.20 -0.49 4.86
C LEU A 117 6.82 -0.87 5.41
N ALA A 118 6.22 0.00 6.23
CA ALA A 118 4.87 -0.21 6.74
C ALA A 118 3.83 -0.25 5.62
N ALA A 119 3.89 0.70 4.68
CA ALA A 119 3.01 0.71 3.51
C ALA A 119 3.20 -0.54 2.62
N LEU A 120 4.45 -0.95 2.38
CA LEU A 120 4.75 -2.17 1.62
C LEU A 120 4.20 -3.42 2.30
N ASN A 121 4.36 -3.54 3.61
CA ASN A 121 3.82 -4.68 4.35
C ASN A 121 2.30 -4.73 4.28
N THR A 122 1.63 -3.60 4.45
CA THR A 122 0.18 -3.52 4.30
C THR A 122 -0.26 -3.91 2.90
N TRP A 123 0.41 -3.45 1.84
CA TRP A 123 0.10 -3.86 0.48
C TRP A 123 0.28 -5.39 0.29
N ARG A 124 1.38 -5.96 0.78
CA ARG A 124 1.59 -7.41 0.74
C ARG A 124 0.47 -8.17 1.46
N SER A 125 0.06 -7.73 2.64
CA SER A 125 -1.05 -8.33 3.39
C SER A 125 -2.38 -8.25 2.64
N GLN A 126 -2.66 -7.14 1.96
CA GLN A 126 -3.86 -6.99 1.13
C GLN A 126 -3.86 -7.95 -0.07
N LEU A 127 -2.70 -8.13 -0.71
CA LEU A 127 -2.54 -9.09 -1.80
C LEU A 127 -2.72 -10.53 -1.30
N ASP A 128 -2.09 -10.88 -0.17
CA ASP A 128 -2.20 -12.23 0.40
C ASP A 128 -3.62 -12.56 0.89
N ALA A 129 -4.35 -11.55 1.39
CA ALA A 129 -5.76 -11.67 1.76
C ALA A 129 -6.71 -11.70 0.55
N GLY A 130 -6.20 -11.61 -0.68
CA GLY A 130 -7.00 -11.61 -1.91
C GLY A 130 -7.89 -10.38 -2.09
N GLN A 131 -7.61 -9.28 -1.37
CA GLN A 131 -8.39 -8.05 -1.46
C GLN A 131 -8.24 -7.36 -2.83
N THR A 132 -7.16 -7.67 -3.56
CA THR A 132 -6.97 -7.26 -4.94
C THR A 132 -6.89 -8.48 -5.84
N THR A 133 -7.87 -8.64 -6.73
CA THR A 133 -7.96 -9.77 -7.66
C THR A 133 -7.26 -9.51 -9.00
N ASP A 134 -6.82 -8.27 -9.24
CA ASP A 134 -6.14 -7.87 -10.47
C ASP A 134 -4.66 -8.28 -10.42
N PRO A 135 -4.16 -9.15 -11.33
CA PRO A 135 -2.77 -9.59 -11.34
C PRO A 135 -1.78 -8.45 -11.56
N ARG A 136 -2.21 -7.31 -12.14
CA ARG A 136 -1.36 -6.12 -12.29
C ARG A 136 -0.90 -5.56 -10.94
N ALA A 137 -1.66 -5.78 -9.86
CA ALA A 137 -1.29 -5.31 -8.53
C ALA A 137 -0.07 -6.06 -7.97
N GLU A 138 0.07 -7.35 -8.27
CA GLU A 138 1.25 -8.15 -7.90
C GLU A 138 2.49 -7.66 -8.66
N LEU A 139 2.35 -7.37 -9.96
CA LEU A 139 3.45 -6.84 -10.77
C LEU A 139 3.93 -5.48 -10.24
N LEU A 140 2.99 -4.57 -9.93
CA LEU A 140 3.33 -3.26 -9.36
C LEU A 140 4.00 -3.38 -7.98
N PHE A 141 3.62 -4.39 -7.19
CA PHE A 141 4.28 -4.66 -5.91
C PHE A 141 5.75 -5.05 -6.12
N HIS A 142 6.02 -5.92 -7.10
CA HIS A 142 7.40 -6.30 -7.47
C HIS A 142 8.21 -5.11 -7.99
N ASP A 143 7.64 -4.27 -8.86
CA ASP A 143 8.31 -3.04 -9.33
C ASP A 143 8.70 -2.14 -8.15
N ARG A 144 7.84 -2.05 -7.13
CA ARG A 144 8.13 -1.27 -5.92
C ARG A 144 9.24 -1.89 -5.08
N LEU A 145 9.31 -3.21 -4.98
CA LEU A 145 10.42 -3.91 -4.32
C LEU A 145 11.75 -3.62 -5.01
N GLU A 146 11.81 -3.62 -6.34
CA GLU A 146 13.03 -3.28 -7.06
C GLU A 146 13.48 -1.82 -6.85
N ILE A 147 12.52 -0.90 -6.78
CA ILE A 147 12.82 0.51 -6.43
C ILE A 147 13.42 0.57 -5.03
N LEU A 148 12.85 -0.15 -4.07
CA LEU A 148 13.37 -0.21 -2.71
C LEU A 148 14.78 -0.80 -2.67
N GLU A 149 15.03 -1.92 -3.36
CA GLU A 149 16.36 -2.54 -3.44
C GLU A 149 17.42 -1.56 -3.93
N ARG A 150 17.11 -0.81 -5.01
CA ARG A 150 18.00 0.23 -5.53
C ARG A 150 18.26 1.33 -4.52
N GLN A 151 17.25 1.76 -3.76
CA GLN A 151 17.40 2.75 -2.70
C GLN A 151 18.28 2.24 -1.55
N LEU A 152 18.06 1.00 -1.09
CA LEU A 152 18.87 0.37 -0.05
C LEU A 152 20.32 0.20 -0.50
N THR A 153 20.53 -0.16 -1.76
CA THR A 153 21.88 -0.30 -2.34
C THR A 153 22.59 1.04 -2.49
N HIS A 154 21.86 2.10 -2.85
CA HIS A 154 22.45 3.43 -3.01
C HIS A 154 22.84 4.08 -1.67
N ASN A 155 22.01 3.89 -0.65
CA ASN A 155 22.25 4.43 0.70
C ASN A 155 23.18 3.53 1.54
N ASN A 156 23.86 2.60 0.89
CA ASN A 156 24.60 1.54 1.55
C ASN A 156 25.98 2.03 2.00
N ASP A 157 26.18 2.08 3.31
CA ASP A 157 27.51 2.13 3.89
C ASP A 157 28.00 0.68 4.18
N PRO A 158 29.13 0.23 3.60
CA PRO A 158 29.65 -1.12 3.80
C PRO A 158 30.01 -1.42 5.26
N THR A 159 30.20 -0.40 6.11
CA THR A 159 30.53 -0.55 7.53
C THR A 159 29.30 -0.74 8.42
N THR A 160 28.10 -0.46 7.90
CA THR A 160 26.87 -0.58 8.68
C THR A 160 26.43 -2.04 8.80
N ALA A 161 26.05 -2.44 10.02
CA ALA A 161 25.54 -3.77 10.29
C ALA A 161 24.26 -4.04 9.49
N ARG A 162 24.12 -5.27 8.97
CA ARG A 162 22.93 -5.69 8.22
C ARG A 162 21.84 -6.16 9.17
N PHE A 163 20.61 -5.94 8.76
CA PHE A 163 19.46 -6.52 9.41
C PHE A 163 19.43 -8.03 9.17
N THR A 164 19.40 -8.83 10.25
CA THR A 164 19.43 -10.30 10.19
C THR A 164 18.13 -10.96 10.63
N GLY A 165 17.07 -10.17 10.89
CA GLY A 165 15.93 -10.64 11.67
C GLY A 165 16.29 -10.80 13.16
N GLY A 166 15.28 -10.74 14.02
CA GLY A 166 15.46 -10.82 15.48
C GLY A 166 14.37 -10.08 16.25
N PRO A 167 14.44 -10.01 17.59
CA PRO A 167 13.54 -9.19 18.38
C PRO A 167 13.81 -7.69 18.15
N PRO A 168 12.79 -6.82 18.28
CA PRO A 168 12.97 -5.38 18.16
C PRO A 168 13.87 -4.82 19.28
N PRO A 169 14.76 -3.85 18.97
CA PRO A 169 15.51 -3.11 19.98
C PRO A 169 14.57 -2.44 21.00
N SER A 170 14.95 -2.43 22.28
CA SER A 170 14.14 -1.81 23.33
C SER A 170 13.92 -0.31 23.09
N GLU A 171 14.91 0.38 22.50
CA GLU A 171 14.81 1.79 22.13
C GLU A 171 13.80 2.08 21.02
N TRP A 172 13.54 1.10 20.14
CA TRP A 172 12.51 1.21 19.13
C TRP A 172 11.12 1.02 19.75
N VAL A 173 10.96 0.09 20.69
CA VAL A 173 9.63 -0.26 21.23
C VAL A 173 9.09 0.79 22.21
N THR A 174 9.97 1.59 22.83
CA THR A 174 9.61 2.58 23.87
C THR A 174 9.10 3.88 23.26
#